data_AF-A0A485B2E5-F1
#
_entry.id   AF-A0A485B2E5-F1
#
_cell.length_a   1.000
_cell.length_b   1.000
_cell.length_c   1.000
_cell.angle_alpha   90.00
_cell.angle_beta   90.00
_cell.angle_gamma   90.00
#
_symmetry.space_group_name_H-M   'P 1'
#
loop_
_entity.id
_entity.type
_entity.pdbx_description
1 polymer ?
#
loop_
_entity_poly.entity_id
_entity_poly.type
_entity_poly.pdbx_seq_one_letter_code
_entity_poly.pdbx_strand_id
1 'polypeptide(L)'
;MIQCDGKRETFDAVVVGIGVDLNLELARNAGLDIAQGIVVDAQGRTSDPAIFAAGDVAQHHHYGLCIQSWAFAQNQAVATAKAMLDPQAAGYDEAPWLWSDQYQYNIQILGIHLRGVKQSFAIMPFISRWMITDGSRSWWRLTMHAPSSWQNAGWRRDEICRTYRSLTRPFH
;
A
#
# COMPACT_ATOMS: atom_id res chain seq x y z
N MET A 1 21.52 -25.05 -10.63
CA MET A 1 22.34 -24.21 -11.54
C MET A 1 21.45 -23.07 -12.00
N ILE A 2 21.83 -21.83 -11.73
CA ILE A 2 21.13 -20.62 -12.23
C ILE A 2 22.00 -19.99 -13.31
N GLN A 3 21.38 -19.46 -14.36
CA GLN A 3 22.06 -18.74 -15.41
C GLN A 3 21.64 -17.27 -15.45
N CYS A 4 22.60 -16.36 -15.46
CA CYS A 4 22.39 -14.91 -15.63
C CYS A 4 23.50 -14.36 -16.52
N ASP A 5 23.15 -13.57 -17.54
CA ASP A 5 24.10 -12.95 -18.49
C ASP A 5 25.15 -13.92 -19.05
N GLY A 6 24.73 -15.13 -19.41
CA GLY A 6 25.61 -16.17 -19.98
C GLY A 6 26.49 -16.92 -18.96
N LYS A 7 26.48 -16.53 -17.68
CA LYS A 7 27.21 -17.23 -16.61
C LYS A 7 26.31 -18.25 -15.92
N ARG A 8 26.83 -19.43 -15.65
CA ARG A 8 26.15 -20.52 -14.95
C ARG A 8 26.82 -20.76 -13.61
N GLU A 9 26.04 -20.69 -12.53
CA GLU A 9 26.54 -20.90 -11.16
C GLU A 9 25.69 -21.94 -10.41
N THR A 10 26.34 -22.67 -9.52
CA THR A 10 25.73 -23.68 -8.65
C THR A 10 25.47 -23.09 -7.26
N PHE A 11 24.29 -23.36 -6.71
CA PHE A 11 23.87 -22.90 -5.40
C PHE A 11 23.32 -24.10 -4.63
N ASP A 12 23.58 -24.15 -3.32
CA ASP A 12 23.03 -25.18 -2.43
C ASP A 12 21.54 -24.93 -2.15
N ALA A 13 21.10 -23.66 -2.19
CA ALA A 13 19.71 -23.25 -2.04
C ALA A 13 19.41 -21.97 -2.84
N VAL A 14 18.16 -21.80 -3.25
CA VAL A 14 17.68 -20.65 -4.02
C VAL A 14 16.30 -20.25 -3.48
N VAL A 15 16.11 -18.96 -3.22
CA VAL A 15 14.81 -18.36 -2.89
C VAL A 15 14.44 -17.39 -4.02
N VAL A 16 13.23 -17.53 -4.58
CA VAL A 16 12.75 -16.72 -5.70
C VAL A 16 11.53 -15.92 -5.25
N GLY A 17 11.59 -14.59 -5.40
CA GLY A 17 10.47 -13.69 -5.19
C GLY A 17 10.47 -12.62 -6.28
N ILE A 18 9.61 -12.78 -7.29
CA ILE A 18 9.56 -11.93 -8.50
C ILE A 18 8.21 -11.24 -8.68
N GLY A 19 7.44 -11.13 -7.59
CA GLY A 19 6.07 -10.63 -7.60
C GLY A 19 5.07 -11.72 -7.24
N VAL A 20 3.79 -11.39 -7.40
CA VAL A 20 2.65 -12.27 -7.13
C VAL A 20 1.61 -12.10 -8.23
N ASP A 21 1.03 -13.20 -8.64
CA ASP A 21 -0.14 -13.21 -9.52
C ASP A 21 -1.42 -13.13 -8.68
N LEU A 22 -2.36 -12.29 -9.10
CA LEU A 22 -3.64 -12.15 -8.43
C LEU A 22 -4.58 -13.29 -8.84
N ASN A 23 -5.22 -13.93 -7.85
CA ASN A 23 -6.23 -14.96 -8.08
C ASN A 23 -7.56 -14.31 -8.52
N LEU A 24 -7.71 -14.10 -9.83
CA LEU A 24 -8.86 -13.39 -10.43
C LEU A 24 -9.82 -14.33 -11.17
N GLU A 25 -9.54 -15.62 -11.23
CA GLU A 25 -10.25 -16.62 -12.03
C GLU A 25 -11.73 -16.68 -11.63
N LEU A 26 -12.02 -16.71 -10.33
CA LEU A 26 -13.39 -16.76 -9.82
C LEU A 26 -14.20 -15.54 -10.24
N ALA A 27 -13.61 -14.36 -10.12
CA ALA A 27 -14.25 -13.10 -10.48
C ALA A 27 -14.46 -12.98 -12.00
N ARG A 28 -13.49 -13.42 -12.81
CA ARG A 28 -13.64 -13.51 -14.28
C ARG A 28 -14.78 -14.46 -14.67
N ASN A 29 -14.83 -15.64 -14.07
CA ASN A 29 -15.86 -16.64 -14.36
C ASN A 29 -17.26 -16.18 -13.92
N ALA A 30 -17.34 -15.35 -12.87
CA ALA A 30 -18.56 -14.71 -12.42
C ALA A 30 -18.98 -13.50 -13.28
N GLY A 31 -18.17 -13.11 -14.29
CA GLY A 31 -18.47 -11.96 -15.16
C GLY A 31 -18.27 -10.60 -14.49
N LEU A 32 -17.45 -10.53 -13.44
CA LEU A 32 -17.15 -9.28 -12.73
C LEU A 32 -16.18 -8.42 -13.54
N ASP A 33 -16.23 -7.11 -13.32
CA ASP A 33 -15.29 -6.17 -13.92
C ASP A 33 -13.87 -6.38 -13.35
N ILE A 34 -12.92 -6.62 -14.25
CA ILE A 34 -11.51 -6.84 -13.93
C ILE A 34 -10.64 -5.83 -14.70
N ALA A 35 -9.71 -5.19 -14.00
CA ALA A 35 -8.65 -4.38 -14.58
C ALA A 35 -7.28 -4.86 -14.09
N GLN A 36 -6.60 -4.06 -13.23
CA GLN A 36 -5.38 -4.52 -12.53
C GLN A 36 -5.67 -5.43 -11.33
N GLY A 37 -6.95 -5.65 -11.04
CA GLY A 37 -7.51 -6.54 -10.02
C GLY A 37 -9.03 -6.57 -10.18
N ILE A 38 -9.74 -7.09 -9.18
CA ILE A 38 -11.21 -7.00 -9.11
C ILE A 38 -11.57 -5.52 -8.90
N VAL A 39 -12.33 -4.95 -9.83
CA VAL A 39 -12.78 -3.56 -9.72
C VAL A 39 -13.80 -3.48 -8.59
N VAL A 40 -13.54 -2.59 -7.64
CA VAL A 40 -14.47 -2.31 -6.54
C VAL A 40 -14.64 -0.82 -6.29
N ASP A 41 -15.79 -0.44 -5.75
CA ASP A 41 -16.00 0.88 -5.19
C ASP A 41 -15.28 1.07 -3.83
N ALA A 42 -15.42 2.24 -3.20
CA ALA A 42 -14.82 2.52 -1.89
C ALA A 42 -15.35 1.59 -0.78
N GLN A 43 -16.52 0.98 -0.97
CA GLN A 43 -17.16 0.05 -0.05
C GLN A 43 -16.80 -1.42 -0.35
N GLY A 44 -15.96 -1.69 -1.36
CA GLY A 44 -15.57 -3.04 -1.76
C GLY A 44 -16.63 -3.78 -2.60
N ARG A 45 -17.68 -3.09 -3.07
CA ARG A 45 -18.68 -3.70 -3.97
C ARG A 45 -18.13 -3.84 -5.36
N THR A 46 -18.39 -4.98 -5.98
CA THR A 46 -18.01 -5.24 -7.37
C THR A 46 -19.10 -4.75 -8.34
N SER A 47 -18.96 -5.06 -9.64
CA SER A 47 -20.00 -4.80 -10.64
C SER A 47 -21.32 -5.57 -10.37
N ASP A 48 -21.27 -6.67 -9.62
CA ASP A 48 -22.44 -7.31 -9.05
C ASP A 48 -22.68 -6.80 -7.61
N PRO A 49 -23.84 -6.17 -7.30
CA PRO A 49 -24.13 -5.63 -5.98
C PRO A 49 -24.16 -6.66 -4.84
N ALA A 50 -24.31 -7.95 -5.15
CA ALA A 50 -24.29 -9.04 -4.17
C ALA A 50 -22.87 -9.58 -3.91
N ILE A 51 -21.88 -9.19 -4.72
CA ILE A 51 -20.51 -9.69 -4.63
C ILE A 51 -19.58 -8.55 -4.21
N PHE A 52 -18.74 -8.83 -3.22
CA PHE A 52 -17.75 -7.92 -2.70
C PHE A 52 -16.36 -8.52 -2.83
N ALA A 53 -15.35 -7.66 -2.94
CA ALA A 53 -13.94 -8.07 -2.89
C ALA A 53 -13.14 -7.12 -1.97
N ALA A 54 -12.14 -7.66 -1.29
CA ALA A 54 -11.22 -6.93 -0.44
C ALA A 54 -9.86 -7.63 -0.41
N GLY A 55 -8.82 -6.91 0.03
CA GLY A 55 -7.46 -7.42 0.11
C GLY A 55 -6.70 -7.29 -1.21
N ASP A 56 -5.66 -8.09 -1.36
CA ASP A 56 -4.68 -7.96 -2.43
C ASP A 56 -5.30 -8.05 -3.84
N VAL A 57 -6.41 -8.77 -4.00
CA VAL A 57 -7.12 -8.92 -5.27
C VAL A 57 -7.99 -7.72 -5.63
N ALA A 58 -8.33 -6.87 -4.67
CA ALA A 58 -9.24 -5.75 -4.87
C ALA A 58 -8.47 -4.50 -5.32
N GLN A 59 -8.88 -3.94 -6.45
CA GLN A 59 -8.30 -2.72 -6.98
C GLN A 59 -8.78 -1.53 -6.15
N HIS A 60 -7.86 -0.72 -5.62
CA HIS A 60 -8.22 0.48 -4.87
C HIS A 60 -8.95 1.48 -5.77
N HIS A 61 -10.18 1.84 -5.39
CA HIS A 61 -11.08 2.68 -6.17
C HIS A 61 -10.46 4.01 -6.66
N HIS A 62 -9.71 4.72 -5.80
CA HIS A 62 -9.05 5.97 -6.18
C HIS A 62 -7.77 5.80 -7.00
N TYR A 63 -6.92 4.80 -6.70
CA TYR A 63 -5.59 4.67 -7.30
C TYR A 63 -5.53 3.73 -8.50
N GLY A 64 -6.55 2.89 -8.70
CA GLY A 64 -6.56 1.91 -9.78
C GLY A 64 -5.47 0.83 -9.64
N LEU A 65 -4.99 0.56 -8.42
CA LEU A 65 -3.91 -0.40 -8.12
C LEU A 65 -4.36 -1.40 -7.05
N CYS A 66 -3.84 -2.61 -7.12
CA CYS A 66 -3.91 -3.60 -6.04
C CYS A 66 -2.77 -3.34 -5.06
N ILE A 67 -3.11 -2.97 -3.82
CA ILE A 67 -2.12 -2.65 -2.80
C ILE A 67 -1.87 -3.89 -1.96
N GLN A 68 -0.69 -4.48 -2.12
CA GLN A 68 -0.29 -5.72 -1.44
C GLN A 68 0.38 -5.40 -0.10
N SER A 69 -0.42 -4.86 0.82
CA SER A 69 -0.02 -4.54 2.18
C SER A 69 -1.02 -5.10 3.16
N TRP A 70 -0.51 -5.70 4.24
CA TRP A 70 -1.33 -6.19 5.34
C TRP A 70 -2.29 -5.13 5.87
N ALA A 71 -1.83 -3.89 6.03
CA ALA A 71 -2.66 -2.81 6.55
C ALA A 71 -3.76 -2.42 5.56
N PHE A 72 -3.47 -2.39 4.27
CA PHE A 72 -4.50 -2.14 3.26
C PHE A 72 -5.58 -3.23 3.31
N ALA A 73 -5.17 -4.49 3.24
CA ALA A 73 -6.08 -5.63 3.25
C ALA A 73 -6.98 -5.65 4.49
N GLN A 74 -6.40 -5.44 5.68
CA GLN A 74 -7.16 -5.43 6.93
C GLN A 74 -8.17 -4.28 6.97
N ASN A 75 -7.75 -3.05 6.70
CA ASN A 75 -8.62 -1.88 6.86
C ASN A 75 -9.71 -1.82 5.77
N GLN A 76 -9.37 -2.20 4.54
CA GLN A 76 -10.34 -2.31 3.46
C GLN A 76 -11.40 -3.37 3.80
N ALA A 77 -10.99 -4.55 4.28
CA ALA A 77 -11.93 -5.61 4.67
C ALA A 77 -12.90 -5.16 5.77
N VAL A 78 -12.44 -4.37 6.75
CA VAL A 78 -13.32 -3.80 7.78
C VAL A 78 -14.36 -2.84 7.18
N ALA A 79 -13.96 -1.96 6.24
CA ALA A 79 -14.90 -1.06 5.56
C ALA A 79 -15.90 -1.85 4.70
N THR A 80 -15.43 -2.85 3.98
CA THR A 80 -16.25 -3.75 3.15
C THR A 80 -17.27 -4.52 3.99
N ALA A 81 -16.85 -5.10 5.12
CA ALA A 81 -17.76 -5.81 6.01
C ALA A 81 -18.84 -4.89 6.60
N LYS A 82 -18.50 -3.64 6.93
CA LYS A 82 -19.50 -2.65 7.35
C LYS A 82 -20.50 -2.34 6.23
N ALA A 83 -20.03 -2.21 4.99
CA ALA A 83 -20.89 -1.93 3.84
C ALA A 83 -21.82 -3.09 3.46
N MET A 84 -21.46 -4.34 3.81
CA MET A 84 -22.36 -5.49 3.70
C MET A 84 -23.53 -5.41 4.69
N LEU A 85 -23.33 -4.81 5.87
CA LEU A 85 -24.34 -4.69 6.93
C LEU A 85 -25.17 -3.42 6.79
N ASP A 86 -24.55 -2.33 6.32
CA ASP A 86 -25.18 -1.03 6.14
C ASP A 86 -24.74 -0.44 4.80
N PRO A 87 -25.65 -0.33 3.81
CA PRO A 87 -25.31 0.23 2.52
C PRO A 87 -24.75 1.66 2.55
N GLN A 88 -24.99 2.41 3.63
CA GLN A 88 -24.54 3.78 3.84
C GLN A 88 -23.23 3.89 4.64
N ALA A 89 -22.62 2.76 5.02
CA ALA A 89 -21.36 2.76 5.75
C ALA A 89 -20.24 3.46 4.95
N ALA A 90 -19.39 4.23 5.64
CA ALA A 90 -18.26 4.88 4.98
C ALA A 90 -17.32 3.88 4.30
N GLY A 91 -16.92 4.19 3.06
CA GLY A 91 -15.93 3.41 2.33
C GLY A 91 -14.50 3.61 2.84
N TYR A 92 -13.61 2.73 2.40
CA TYR A 92 -12.18 2.86 2.60
C TYR A 92 -11.59 3.90 1.64
N ASP A 93 -10.96 4.93 2.20
CA ASP A 93 -10.26 5.99 1.45
C ASP A 93 -8.99 6.45 2.19
N GLU A 94 -8.29 5.51 2.80
CA GLU A 94 -7.04 5.82 3.49
C GLU A 94 -5.84 5.74 2.55
N ALA A 95 -4.87 6.64 2.77
CA ALA A 95 -3.61 6.60 2.04
C ALA A 95 -2.89 5.26 2.27
N PRO A 96 -2.38 4.59 1.22
CA PRO A 96 -1.76 3.28 1.35
C PRO A 96 -0.54 3.34 2.26
N TRP A 97 -0.44 2.41 3.19
CA TRP A 97 0.67 2.34 4.13
C TRP A 97 1.26 0.93 4.13
N LEU A 98 2.58 0.85 4.09
CA LEU A 98 3.34 -0.39 4.18
C LEU A 98 4.61 -0.17 5.00
N TRP A 99 5.15 -1.27 5.52
CA TRP A 99 6.44 -1.28 6.17
C TRP A 99 7.24 -2.51 5.77
N SER A 100 8.55 -2.41 5.94
CA SER A 100 9.49 -3.52 5.83
C SER A 100 10.50 -3.39 6.96
N ASP A 101 10.82 -4.52 7.57
CA ASP A 101 11.96 -4.63 8.47
C ASP A 101 13.14 -5.21 7.68
N GLN A 102 14.26 -4.50 7.70
CA GLN A 102 15.52 -4.95 7.09
C GLN A 102 16.64 -4.72 8.10
N TYR A 103 17.18 -5.83 8.62
CA TYR A 103 18.12 -5.80 9.74
C TYR A 103 17.54 -5.00 10.93
N GLN A 104 18.31 -4.05 11.46
CA GLN A 104 17.90 -3.16 12.55
C GLN A 104 17.00 -1.98 12.12
N TYR A 105 16.63 -1.89 10.85
CA TYR A 105 15.88 -0.76 10.29
C TYR A 105 14.43 -1.13 10.05
N ASN A 106 13.54 -0.25 10.50
CA ASN A 106 12.14 -0.23 10.12
C ASN A 106 11.92 0.85 9.05
N ILE A 107 11.47 0.42 7.88
CA ILE A 107 11.22 1.26 6.70
C ILE A 107 9.71 1.37 6.55
N GLN A 108 9.16 2.58 6.54
CA GLN A 108 7.73 2.81 6.39
C GLN A 108 7.43 3.76 5.25
N ILE A 109 6.48 3.37 4.41
CA ILE A 109 6.06 4.10 3.23
C ILE A 109 4.57 4.43 3.35
N LEU A 110 4.21 5.68 3.12
CA LEU A 110 2.83 6.16 3.13
C LEU A 110 2.51 6.92 1.84
N GLY A 111 1.37 6.61 1.23
CA GLY A 111 0.93 7.12 -0.07
C GLY A 111 1.44 6.26 -1.23
N ILE A 112 1.21 6.72 -2.45
CA ILE A 112 1.72 6.09 -3.68
C ILE A 112 2.67 7.02 -4.42
N HIS A 113 3.67 6.46 -5.08
CA HIS A 113 4.56 7.23 -5.94
C HIS A 113 3.87 7.52 -7.28
N LEU A 114 3.54 8.79 -7.53
CA LEU A 114 3.00 9.25 -8.81
C LEU A 114 4.14 9.77 -9.69
N ARG A 115 4.09 9.46 -11.00
CA ARG A 115 5.07 9.98 -11.98
C ARG A 115 5.00 11.51 -12.06
N GLY A 116 6.15 12.16 -12.24
CA GLY A 116 6.24 13.59 -12.52
C GLY A 116 6.25 14.52 -11.31
N VAL A 117 6.31 13.99 -10.08
CA VAL A 117 6.31 14.81 -8.87
C VAL A 117 7.74 15.07 -8.39
N LYS A 118 8.03 16.31 -7.96
CA LYS A 118 9.37 16.72 -7.48
C LYS A 118 9.70 16.04 -6.16
N GLN A 119 10.92 15.51 -6.08
CA GLN A 119 11.42 14.85 -4.88
C GLN A 119 12.20 15.87 -4.03
N SER A 120 11.90 15.90 -2.74
CA SER A 120 12.64 16.69 -1.76
C SER A 120 13.15 15.80 -0.64
N PHE A 121 14.37 16.09 -0.21
CA PHE A 121 15.11 15.27 0.72
C PHE A 121 15.44 16.06 1.99
N ALA A 122 15.16 15.46 3.14
CA ALA A 122 15.58 15.98 4.42
C ALA A 122 16.26 14.86 5.23
N ILE A 123 17.56 15.01 5.46
CA ILE A 123 18.28 14.19 6.43
C ILE A 123 18.10 14.85 7.79
N MET A 124 17.44 14.16 8.71
CA MET A 124 17.52 14.49 10.13
C MET A 124 18.39 13.41 10.80
N PRO A 125 19.16 13.76 11.85
CA PRO A 125 19.84 12.73 12.62
C PRO A 125 18.77 11.74 13.12
N PHE A 126 18.98 10.44 12.88
CA PHE A 126 18.12 9.30 13.25
C PHE A 126 16.88 9.00 12.38
N ILE A 127 16.46 9.88 11.47
CA ILE A 127 15.36 9.62 10.52
C ILE A 127 15.68 10.19 9.14
N SER A 128 15.77 9.32 8.13
CA SER A 128 15.72 9.75 6.73
C SER A 128 14.27 10.01 6.37
N ARG A 129 13.90 11.27 6.13
CA ARG A 129 12.55 11.65 5.67
C ARG A 129 12.61 12.04 4.21
N TRP A 130 11.81 11.35 3.41
CA TRP A 130 11.63 11.67 1.99
C TRP A 130 10.19 12.13 1.80
N MET A 131 10.00 13.33 1.26
CA MET A 131 8.69 13.87 0.92
C MET A 131 8.70 14.29 -0.54
N ILE A 132 7.69 13.83 -1.27
CA ILE A 132 7.48 14.17 -2.67
C ILE A 132 6.25 15.08 -2.73
N THR A 133 6.44 16.31 -3.20
CA THR A 133 5.39 17.34 -3.27
C THR A 133 5.31 17.93 -4.67
N ASP A 134 4.12 18.34 -5.10
CA ASP A 134 3.94 19.08 -6.37
C ASP A 134 4.10 20.60 -6.20
N GLY A 135 4.57 21.06 -5.03
CA GLY A 135 4.63 22.48 -4.64
C GLY A 135 3.40 22.96 -3.86
N SER A 136 2.29 22.22 -3.85
CA SER A 136 1.04 22.57 -3.14
C SER A 136 0.53 21.46 -2.20
N ARG A 137 0.82 20.19 -2.50
CA ARG A 137 0.42 19.02 -1.70
C ARG A 137 1.51 17.94 -1.68
N SER A 138 1.59 17.22 -0.56
CA SER A 138 2.42 16.03 -0.44
C SER A 138 1.67 14.81 -0.95
N TRP A 139 2.30 13.98 -1.80
CA TRP A 139 1.63 12.81 -2.38
C TRP A 139 2.11 11.49 -1.77
N TRP A 140 3.36 11.48 -1.28
CA TRP A 140 4.04 10.29 -0.82
C TRP A 140 5.12 10.62 0.22
N ARG A 141 5.33 9.71 1.17
CA ARG A 141 6.34 9.84 2.23
C ARG A 141 7.01 8.50 2.54
N LEU A 142 8.34 8.49 2.59
CA LEU A 142 9.16 7.39 3.12
C LEU A 142 9.87 7.85 4.40
N THR A 143 9.81 7.02 5.43
CA THR A 143 10.48 7.24 6.72
C THR A 143 11.29 6.01 7.08
N MET A 144 12.56 6.19 7.48
CA MET A 144 13.43 5.11 7.97
C MET A 144 13.85 5.40 9.40
N HIS A 145 13.75 4.39 10.29
CA HIS A 145 14.13 4.51 11.70
C HIS A 145 15.32 3.59 12.05
N ALA A 146 16.31 4.12 12.77
CA ALA A 146 17.49 3.40 13.28
C ALA A 146 17.34 3.05 14.80
N PRO A 147 18.10 2.08 15.33
CA PRO A 147 17.62 1.20 16.40
C PRO A 147 17.66 1.68 17.87
N SER A 148 17.91 2.95 18.19
CA SER A 148 17.99 3.34 19.62
C SER A 148 16.63 3.41 20.34
N SER A 149 15.51 3.02 19.71
CA SER A 149 14.14 3.13 20.27
C SER A 149 13.30 1.84 20.25
N TRP A 150 13.93 0.67 20.04
CA TRP A 150 13.29 -0.64 19.84
C TRP A 150 12.43 -1.21 20.99
N GLN A 151 12.15 -0.45 22.06
CA GLN A 151 11.28 -0.94 23.15
C GLN A 151 10.02 -0.10 23.41
N ASN A 152 9.82 1.06 22.77
CA ASN A 152 8.60 1.87 22.99
C ASN A 152 8.09 2.65 21.75
N ALA A 153 8.68 2.44 20.57
CA ALA A 153 8.19 3.04 19.33
C ALA A 153 7.20 2.11 18.61
N GLY A 154 6.17 1.65 19.31
CA GLY A 154 5.13 0.79 18.73
C GLY A 154 4.49 1.46 17.53
N TRP A 155 4.42 0.76 16.39
CA TRP A 155 3.38 0.85 15.37
C TRP A 155 2.71 2.24 15.22
N ARG A 156 3.48 3.29 14.94
CA ARG A 156 2.97 4.68 14.94
C ARG A 156 2.31 5.07 13.62
N ARG A 157 1.45 4.20 13.08
CA ARG A 157 0.57 4.53 11.93
C ARG A 157 -0.10 5.87 12.18
N ASP A 158 -0.65 6.08 13.38
CA ASP A 158 -1.36 7.30 13.73
C ASP A 158 -0.49 8.56 13.68
N GLU A 159 0.82 8.48 13.98
CA GLU A 159 1.71 9.64 13.90
C GLU A 159 2.11 9.94 12.45
N ILE A 160 2.35 8.90 11.66
CA ILE A 160 2.70 9.01 10.24
C ILE A 160 1.50 9.48 9.43
N CYS A 161 0.32 8.89 9.66
CA CYS A 161 -0.96 9.32 9.08
C CYS A 161 -1.35 10.73 9.54
N ARG A 162 -1.18 11.10 10.82
CA ARG A 162 -1.42 12.49 11.28
C ARG A 162 -0.53 13.48 10.54
N THR A 163 0.76 13.19 10.45
CA THR A 163 1.70 14.07 9.74
C THR A 163 1.37 14.15 8.25
N TYR A 164 0.97 13.05 7.61
CA TYR A 164 0.54 13.06 6.21
C TYR A 164 -0.71 13.91 6.02
N ARG A 165 -1.76 13.70 6.83
CA ARG A 165 -2.98 14.52 6.77
C ARG A 165 -2.70 16.00 6.99
N SER A 166 -1.72 16.38 7.83
CA SER A 166 -1.34 17.79 7.98
C SER A 166 -0.61 18.36 6.76
N LEU A 167 0.04 17.52 5.95
CA LEU A 167 0.83 17.91 4.78
C LEU A 167 0.08 17.77 3.44
N THR A 168 -1.09 17.11 3.44
CA THR A 168 -1.97 16.94 2.27
C THR A 168 -3.21 17.82 2.30
N ARG A 169 -3.49 18.51 3.42
CA ARG A 169 -4.51 19.56 3.47
C ARG A 169 -4.10 20.71 2.55
N PRO A 170 -5.01 21.25 1.71
CA PRO A 170 -4.72 22.49 0.99
C PRO A 170 -4.37 23.59 1.99
N PHE A 171 -3.34 24.38 1.70
CA PHE A 171 -3.18 25.68 2.34
C PHE A 171 -4.43 26.50 1.99
N HIS A 172 -5.22 26.86 3.00
CA HIS A 172 -6.29 27.84 2.85
C HIS A 172 -5.71 29.25 2.75
#